data_AF-A0A8H4RYU4-F1
#
_entry.id   AF-A0A8H4RYU4-F1
#
_cell.length_a   1.000
_cell.length_b   1.000
_cell.length_c   1.000
_cell.angle_alpha   90.00
_cell.angle_beta   90.00
_cell.angle_gamma   90.00
#
_symmetry.space_group_name_H-M   'P 1'
#
loop_
_entity.id
_entity.type
_entity.pdbx_description
1 polymer ?
#
loop_
_entity_poly.entity_id
_entity_poly.type
_entity_poly.pdbx_seq_one_letter_code
_entity_poly.pdbx_strand_id
1 'polypeptide(L)'
;MSFLASTTEEIAPPGTGDLTVQVIEYDMGTTSTNGNHPVGRTAAFRISSVLADNSDTFHGMLKGGFRESKGESPILDEDTGITIASIEVWFRALHKTLTDDSYAVPIEELWYMIEVSCKYLFRLEKLEKWFKTYWVRLDQRNLEYDELRQLLYPCQAFDHPEAFAYVSRWLAHEGVGHMEEYNPTHYNHLHVQGRVIQQINAARGSMRIKIAAAIFDPLNNFCKTNCEAKEKSISAYIDGVKKTGIWPIKTQHRKSNKDVIDSPGFLN
;
A
#
# COMPACT_ATOMS: atom_id res chain seq x y z
N MET A 1 7.70 35.93 9.67
CA MET A 1 8.35 35.15 8.60
C MET A 1 7.67 35.52 7.29
N SER A 2 8.44 35.92 6.28
CA SER A 2 7.90 36.30 4.97
C SER A 2 7.66 35.02 4.19
N PHE A 3 6.42 34.54 4.18
CA PHE A 3 6.01 33.46 3.28
C PHE A 3 6.09 33.98 1.85
N LEU A 4 7.00 33.41 1.04
CA LEU A 4 7.05 33.66 -0.40
C LEU A 4 5.67 33.37 -0.99
N ALA A 5 5.21 34.21 -1.91
CA ALA A 5 3.87 34.10 -2.50
C ALA A 5 3.66 32.71 -3.12
N SER A 6 3.00 31.84 -2.36
CA SER A 6 2.50 30.54 -2.83
C SER A 6 1.37 30.84 -3.81
N THR A 7 1.52 30.43 -5.06
CA THR A 7 0.40 30.36 -6.02
C THR A 7 -0.71 29.53 -5.39
N THR A 8 -1.84 30.17 -5.11
CA THR A 8 -3.03 29.48 -4.58
C THR A 8 -3.64 28.64 -5.70
N GLU A 9 -3.83 27.36 -5.44
CA GLU A 9 -4.47 26.44 -6.37
C GLU A 9 -5.98 26.42 -6.16
N GLU A 10 -6.74 26.58 -7.25
CA GLU A 10 -8.20 26.55 -7.21
C GLU A 10 -8.69 25.10 -7.32
N ILE A 11 -9.20 24.56 -6.20
CA ILE A 11 -9.81 23.22 -6.13
C ILE A 11 -11.33 23.31 -6.20
N ALA A 12 -11.91 24.37 -5.63
CA ALA A 12 -13.35 24.57 -5.67
C ALA A 12 -13.86 24.69 -7.12
N PRO A 13 -15.08 24.19 -7.42
CA PRO A 13 -15.74 24.52 -8.67
C PRO A 13 -15.81 26.04 -8.91
N PRO A 14 -15.78 26.51 -10.16
CA PRO A 14 -15.79 27.94 -10.47
C PRO A 14 -16.89 28.71 -9.74
N GLY A 15 -16.51 29.77 -9.02
CA GLY A 15 -17.44 30.63 -8.29
C GLY A 15 -17.90 30.10 -6.93
N THR A 16 -17.39 28.95 -6.47
CA THR A 16 -17.77 28.35 -5.18
C THR A 16 -16.68 28.42 -4.10
N GLY A 17 -15.46 28.82 -4.48
CA GLY A 17 -14.34 28.95 -3.54
C GLY A 17 -14.50 30.13 -2.58
N ASP A 18 -14.85 29.84 -1.33
CA ASP A 18 -15.08 30.79 -0.25
C ASP A 18 -14.03 30.72 0.88
N LEU A 19 -13.11 29.75 0.81
CA LEU A 19 -12.12 29.47 1.85
C LEU A 19 -10.76 29.18 1.24
N THR A 20 -9.70 29.78 1.79
CA THR A 20 -8.32 29.42 1.47
C THR A 20 -7.74 28.64 2.64
N VAL A 21 -7.23 27.43 2.38
CA VAL A 21 -6.54 26.61 3.37
C VAL A 21 -5.06 26.55 3.01
N GLN A 22 -4.20 26.92 3.96
CA GLN A 22 -2.76 26.73 3.83
C GLN A 22 -2.37 25.36 4.36
N VAL A 23 -1.46 24.68 3.69
CA VAL A 23 -0.94 23.36 4.08
C VAL A 23 0.57 23.46 4.15
N ILE A 24 1.13 23.09 5.29
CA ILE A 24 2.58 23.06 5.53
C ILE A 24 3.00 21.61 5.65
N GLU A 25 3.88 21.18 4.76
CA GLU A 25 4.47 19.85 4.75
C GLU A 25 5.89 19.93 5.32
N TYR A 26 6.17 19.05 6.28
CA TYR A 26 7.43 18.98 7.00
C TYR A 26 8.31 17.85 6.47
N ASP A 27 9.62 18.07 6.42
CA ASP A 27 10.59 17.02 6.09
C ASP A 27 10.83 16.13 7.32
N MET A 28 10.08 15.03 7.39
CA MET A 28 10.17 14.07 8.48
C MET A 28 11.50 13.30 8.53
N GLY A 29 12.28 13.32 7.44
CA GLY A 29 13.60 12.68 7.37
C GLY A 29 14.70 13.50 8.03
N THR A 30 14.46 14.79 8.28
CA THR A 30 15.42 15.71 8.87
C THR A 30 14.91 16.22 10.21
N THR A 31 15.75 16.22 11.24
CA THR A 31 15.43 16.83 12.53
C THR A 31 16.40 17.97 12.80
N SER A 32 15.86 19.15 13.09
CA SER A 32 16.66 20.30 13.50
C SER A 32 17.30 20.08 14.87
N THR A 33 18.27 20.94 15.24
CA THR A 33 18.93 20.90 16.56
C THR A 33 17.96 21.01 17.73
N ASN A 34 16.75 21.52 17.50
CA ASN A 34 15.74 21.75 18.53
C ASN A 34 14.71 20.61 18.60
N GLY A 35 14.86 19.55 17.82
CA GLY A 35 13.93 18.42 17.76
C GLY A 35 12.75 18.61 16.81
N ASN A 36 12.63 19.78 16.16
CA ASN A 36 11.55 20.05 15.20
C ASN A 36 11.95 19.58 13.79
N HIS A 37 10.99 19.16 12.98
CA HIS A 37 11.22 18.94 11.57
C HIS A 37 11.20 20.27 10.79
N PRO A 38 12.08 20.47 9.80
CA PRO A 38 12.05 21.67 8.98
C PRO A 38 10.88 21.63 8.00
N VAL A 39 10.35 22.82 7.67
CA VAL A 39 9.33 22.94 6.61
C VAL A 39 9.96 22.53 5.28
N GLY A 40 9.37 21.52 4.64
CA GLY A 40 9.75 21.08 3.31
C GLY A 40 9.03 21.87 2.22
N ARG A 41 7.69 21.90 2.27
CA ARG A 41 6.85 22.55 1.25
C ARG A 41 5.65 23.27 1.87
N THR A 42 5.08 24.20 1.11
CA THR A 42 3.83 24.88 1.48
C THR A 42 2.95 25.07 0.26
N ALA A 43 1.66 24.81 0.40
CA ALA A 43 0.65 25.04 -0.61
C ALA A 43 -0.53 25.80 -0.02
N ALA A 44 -1.25 26.53 -0.87
CA ALA A 44 -2.51 27.16 -0.51
C ALA A 44 -3.59 26.68 -1.48
N PHE A 45 -4.71 26.20 -0.94
CA PHE A 45 -5.82 25.69 -1.71
C PHE A 45 -7.05 26.55 -1.52
N ARG A 46 -7.62 27.04 -2.62
CA ARG A 46 -8.92 27.68 -2.61
C ARG A 46 -10.01 26.64 -2.79
N ILE A 47 -10.79 26.48 -1.73
CA ILE A 47 -11.80 25.45 -1.55
C ILE A 47 -13.14 26.08 -1.15
N SER A 48 -14.18 25.27 -1.11
CA SER A 48 -15.49 25.62 -0.59
C SER A 48 -15.68 25.08 0.84
N SER A 49 -16.64 25.65 1.57
CA SER A 49 -17.08 25.20 2.89
C SER A 49 -17.63 23.76 2.97
N VAL A 50 -17.63 23.00 1.86
CA VAL A 50 -18.01 21.57 1.81
C VAL A 50 -17.22 20.69 2.79
N LEU A 51 -16.00 21.11 3.19
CA LEU A 51 -15.22 20.39 4.19
C LEU A 51 -15.95 20.32 5.55
N ALA A 52 -16.62 21.40 5.97
CA ALA A 52 -17.37 21.43 7.22
C ALA A 52 -18.59 20.49 7.23
N ASP A 53 -19.03 20.04 6.06
CA ASP A 53 -20.14 19.10 5.92
C ASP A 53 -19.65 17.65 5.79
N ASN A 54 -18.34 17.44 5.62
CA ASN A 54 -17.71 16.12 5.44
C ASN A 54 -16.69 15.77 6.53
N SER A 55 -16.45 16.65 7.50
CA SER A 55 -15.54 16.45 8.62
C SER A 55 -16.00 17.23 9.84
N ASP A 56 -16.14 16.53 10.97
CA ASP A 56 -16.43 17.15 12.26
C ASP A 56 -15.30 18.08 12.71
N THR A 57 -14.05 17.73 12.37
CA THR A 57 -12.88 18.57 12.63
C THR A 57 -12.98 19.91 11.89
N PHE A 58 -13.24 19.88 10.58
CA PHE A 58 -13.43 21.10 9.80
C PHE A 58 -14.72 21.83 10.17
N HIS A 59 -15.77 21.12 10.57
CA HIS A 59 -16.97 21.73 11.10
C HIS A 59 -16.66 22.58 12.34
N GLY A 60 -15.97 22.00 13.31
CA GLY A 60 -15.54 22.70 14.52
C GLY A 60 -14.60 23.87 14.20
N MET A 61 -13.63 23.66 13.32
CA MET A 61 -12.66 24.68 12.92
C MET A 61 -13.31 25.89 12.24
N LEU A 62 -14.21 25.65 11.29
CA LEU A 62 -14.80 26.70 10.45
C LEU A 62 -16.06 27.33 11.03
N LYS A 63 -16.84 26.58 11.81
CA LYS A 63 -18.15 27.04 12.34
C LYS A 63 -18.19 27.09 13.87
N GLY A 64 -17.14 26.62 14.55
CA GLY A 64 -17.06 26.55 16.01
C GLY A 64 -16.36 27.76 16.65
N GLY A 65 -15.60 27.52 17.73
CA GLY A 65 -14.97 28.60 18.53
C GLY A 65 -13.54 28.95 18.13
N PHE A 66 -13.00 28.35 17.06
CA PHE A 66 -11.62 28.52 16.63
C PHE A 66 -11.38 29.88 15.98
N ARG A 67 -10.11 30.28 15.78
CA ARG A 67 -9.78 31.59 15.18
C ARG A 67 -10.25 31.66 13.73
N GLU A 68 -10.23 30.52 13.05
CA GLU A 68 -10.67 30.28 11.69
C GLU A 68 -12.15 30.60 11.51
N SER A 69 -12.99 30.34 12.52
CA SER A 69 -14.41 30.72 12.52
C SER A 69 -14.66 32.24 12.47
N LYS A 70 -13.63 33.05 12.79
CA LYS A 70 -13.69 34.52 12.77
C LYS A 70 -13.13 35.12 11.47
N GLY A 71 -12.91 34.28 10.45
CA GLY A 71 -12.45 34.71 9.12
C GLY A 71 -10.94 34.61 8.90
N GLU A 72 -10.18 34.03 9.83
CA GLU A 72 -8.79 33.65 9.57
C GLU A 72 -8.76 32.41 8.65
N SER A 73 -7.89 32.40 7.64
CA SER A 73 -7.69 31.24 6.77
C SER A 73 -7.08 30.08 7.57
N PRO A 74 -7.65 28.86 7.53
CA PRO A 74 -7.07 27.71 8.21
C PRO A 74 -5.66 27.44 7.72
N ILE A 75 -4.76 27.17 8.67
CA ILE A 75 -3.42 26.68 8.38
C ILE A 75 -3.33 25.27 8.94
N LEU A 76 -3.23 24.30 8.04
CA LEU A 76 -2.90 22.92 8.35
C LEU A 76 -1.39 22.84 8.53
N ASP A 77 -0.96 23.33 9.69
CA ASP A 77 0.42 23.40 10.14
C ASP A 77 0.61 22.42 11.27
N GLU A 78 0.80 21.16 10.90
CA GLU A 78 1.06 20.14 11.90
C GLU A 78 2.23 19.29 11.46
N ASP A 79 3.25 19.25 12.34
CA ASP A 79 4.48 18.43 12.28
C ASP A 79 4.18 16.92 12.44
N THR A 80 3.15 16.49 11.74
CA THR A 80 2.60 15.14 11.77
C THR A 80 3.10 14.35 10.59
N GLY A 81 3.66 14.98 9.54
CA GLY A 81 4.15 14.32 8.34
C GLY A 81 3.10 14.05 7.27
N ILE A 82 1.99 14.81 7.27
CA ILE A 82 1.01 14.79 6.18
C ILE A 82 1.57 15.54 4.98
N THR A 83 1.37 14.97 3.80
CA THR A 83 1.84 15.53 2.53
C THR A 83 0.80 16.46 1.90
N ILE A 84 1.27 17.43 1.10
CA ILE A 84 0.40 18.29 0.30
C ILE A 84 -0.44 17.45 -0.68
N ALA A 85 0.16 16.43 -1.29
CA ALA A 85 -0.51 15.58 -2.29
C ALA A 85 -1.68 14.78 -1.70
N SER A 86 -1.51 14.19 -0.51
CA SER A 86 -2.59 13.45 0.16
C SER A 86 -3.77 14.34 0.53
N ILE A 87 -3.52 15.56 1.03
CA ILE A 87 -4.59 16.54 1.31
C ILE A 87 -5.25 17.01 0.02
N GLU A 88 -4.49 17.29 -1.03
CA GLU A 88 -5.01 17.76 -2.30
C GLU A 88 -6.01 16.76 -2.90
N VAL A 89 -5.68 15.47 -2.91
CA VAL A 89 -6.59 14.41 -3.40
C VAL A 89 -7.89 14.38 -2.60
N TRP A 90 -7.80 14.51 -1.27
CA TRP A 90 -8.99 14.63 -0.41
C TRP A 90 -9.84 15.84 -0.78
N PHE A 91 -9.22 17.01 -0.90
CA PHE A 91 -9.93 18.24 -1.25
C PHE A 91 -10.60 18.10 -2.61
N ARG A 92 -9.88 17.64 -3.64
CA ARG A 92 -10.45 17.42 -4.98
C ARG A 92 -11.58 16.39 -4.98
N ALA A 93 -11.44 15.29 -4.25
CA ALA A 93 -12.47 14.27 -4.16
C ALA A 93 -13.77 14.82 -3.55
N LEU A 94 -13.66 15.58 -2.45
CA LEU A 94 -14.81 16.20 -1.79
C LEU A 94 -15.47 17.28 -2.65
N HIS A 95 -14.69 18.00 -3.45
CA HIS A 95 -15.17 19.01 -4.38
C HIS A 95 -15.60 18.46 -5.75
N LYS A 96 -15.38 17.16 -6.01
CA LYS A 96 -15.61 16.51 -7.31
C LYS A 96 -14.80 17.15 -8.45
N THR A 97 -13.57 17.57 -8.15
CA THR A 97 -12.63 18.23 -9.06
C THR A 97 -11.32 17.44 -9.22
N LEU A 98 -11.41 16.11 -9.11
CA LEU A 98 -10.30 15.19 -9.39
C LEU A 98 -9.79 15.38 -10.82
N THR A 99 -8.46 15.41 -10.95
CA THR A 99 -7.74 15.55 -12.22
C THR A 99 -7.01 14.24 -12.54
N ASP A 100 -6.39 14.14 -13.72
CA ASP A 100 -5.57 12.96 -14.04
C ASP A 100 -4.37 12.82 -13.08
N ASP A 101 -3.76 13.93 -12.68
CA ASP A 101 -2.65 13.95 -11.72
C ASP A 101 -3.05 13.44 -10.33
N SER A 102 -4.34 13.58 -9.97
CA SER A 102 -4.86 13.03 -8.71
C SER A 102 -4.73 11.50 -8.62
N TYR A 103 -4.49 10.81 -9.74
CA TYR A 103 -4.29 9.36 -9.79
C TYR A 103 -2.82 8.97 -10.00
N ALA A 104 -1.91 9.94 -10.19
CA ALA A 104 -0.49 9.72 -10.45
C ALA A 104 0.36 9.84 -9.16
N VAL A 105 -0.20 9.44 -8.02
CA VAL A 105 0.48 9.48 -6.72
C VAL A 105 1.21 8.16 -6.44
N PRO A 106 2.38 8.19 -5.76
CA PRO A 106 3.08 6.97 -5.38
C PRO A 106 2.30 6.18 -4.31
N ILE A 107 2.61 4.89 -4.15
CA ILE A 107 1.93 3.98 -3.21
C ILE A 107 2.00 4.51 -1.77
N GLU A 108 3.11 5.13 -1.38
CA GLU A 108 3.29 5.76 -0.07
C GLU A 108 2.21 6.81 0.23
N GLU A 109 1.74 7.58 -0.76
CA GLU A 109 0.69 8.57 -0.58
C GLU A 109 -0.65 7.96 -0.17
N LEU A 110 -0.90 6.68 -0.48
CA LEU A 110 -2.10 5.98 0.00
C LEU A 110 -2.14 5.92 1.53
N TRP A 111 -0.99 5.75 2.17
CA TRP A 111 -0.87 5.71 3.62
C TRP A 111 -1.12 7.09 4.23
N TYR A 112 -0.55 8.13 3.64
CA TYR A 112 -0.81 9.51 4.03
C TYR A 112 -2.28 9.90 3.84
N MET A 113 -2.94 9.45 2.78
CA MET A 113 -4.37 9.68 2.59
C MET A 113 -5.23 9.00 3.67
N ILE A 114 -4.87 7.80 4.09
CA ILE A 114 -5.55 7.12 5.21
C ILE A 114 -5.33 7.89 6.51
N GLU A 115 -4.11 8.38 6.77
CA GLU A 115 -3.83 9.22 7.94
C GLU A 115 -4.66 10.51 7.93
N VAL A 116 -4.73 11.20 6.80
CA VAL A 116 -5.56 12.40 6.62
C VAL A 116 -7.02 12.09 6.95
N SER A 117 -7.51 10.91 6.58
CA SER A 117 -8.83 10.40 6.96
C SER A 117 -8.99 10.28 8.46
N CYS A 118 -8.04 9.64 9.15
CA CYS A 118 -8.06 9.45 10.60
C CYS A 118 -8.02 10.78 11.34
N LYS A 119 -7.14 11.68 10.93
CA LYS A 119 -6.88 12.95 11.60
C LYS A 119 -8.02 13.95 11.47
N TYR A 120 -8.48 14.16 10.24
CA TYR A 120 -9.55 15.12 9.97
C TYR A 120 -10.93 14.47 9.99
N LEU A 121 -11.03 13.21 10.40
CA LEU A 121 -12.29 12.47 10.45
C LEU A 121 -13.05 12.51 9.12
N PHE A 122 -12.31 12.52 8.01
CA PHE A 122 -12.94 12.29 6.72
C PHE A 122 -13.35 10.83 6.63
N ARG A 123 -14.52 10.60 6.03
CA ARG A 123 -15.04 9.27 5.75
C ARG A 123 -14.28 8.63 4.60
N LEU A 124 -13.44 7.63 4.87
CA LEU A 124 -12.57 6.98 3.88
C LEU A 124 -13.33 6.46 2.65
N GLU A 125 -14.61 6.10 2.84
CA GLU A 125 -15.51 5.63 1.78
C GLU A 125 -15.67 6.65 0.63
N LYS A 126 -15.43 7.95 0.91
CA LYS A 126 -15.45 9.01 -0.11
C LYS A 126 -14.35 8.85 -1.16
N LEU A 127 -13.27 8.14 -0.83
CA LEU A 127 -12.17 7.83 -1.74
C LEU A 127 -12.26 6.43 -2.38
N GLU A 128 -13.25 5.59 -2.07
CA GLU A 128 -13.38 4.24 -2.67
C GLU A 128 -13.37 4.27 -4.21
N LYS A 129 -14.18 5.15 -4.81
CA LYS A 129 -14.25 5.30 -6.27
C LYS A 129 -12.93 5.81 -6.85
N TRP A 130 -12.25 6.69 -6.11
CA TRP A 130 -10.93 7.18 -6.50
C TRP A 130 -9.92 6.02 -6.47
N PHE A 131 -9.87 5.24 -5.38
CA PHE A 131 -8.95 4.12 -5.21
C PHE A 131 -9.17 3.03 -6.27
N LYS A 132 -10.42 2.72 -6.59
CA LYS A 132 -10.75 1.80 -7.69
C LYS A 132 -10.18 2.26 -9.03
N THR A 133 -10.22 3.57 -9.30
CA THR A 133 -9.68 4.15 -10.54
C THR A 133 -8.16 4.19 -10.51
N TYR A 134 -7.57 4.57 -9.37
CA TYR A 134 -6.14 4.49 -9.09
C TYR A 134 -5.60 3.08 -9.36
N TRP A 135 -6.24 2.06 -8.78
CA TRP A 135 -5.87 0.66 -8.94
C TRP A 135 -5.84 0.20 -10.41
N VAL A 136 -6.84 0.61 -11.21
CA VAL A 136 -6.89 0.29 -12.65
C VAL A 136 -5.79 0.98 -13.44
N ARG A 137 -5.36 2.17 -13.01
CA ARG A 137 -4.27 2.94 -13.65
C ARG A 137 -2.88 2.48 -13.23
N LEU A 138 -2.76 1.86 -12.04
CA LEU A 138 -1.52 1.30 -11.55
C LEU A 138 -1.04 0.14 -12.45
N ASP A 139 0.25 0.12 -12.78
CA ASP A 139 0.84 -0.97 -13.54
C ASP A 139 1.04 -2.22 -12.67
N GLN A 140 -0.06 -2.92 -12.41
CA GLN A 140 -0.12 -4.07 -11.51
C GLN A 140 0.86 -5.20 -11.88
N ARG A 141 1.28 -5.29 -13.15
CA ARG A 141 2.15 -6.36 -13.65
C ARG A 141 3.63 -6.13 -13.33
N ASN A 142 4.01 -4.89 -13.07
CA ASN A 142 5.38 -4.49 -12.80
C ASN A 142 5.59 -4.10 -11.33
N LEU A 143 4.62 -4.40 -10.46
CA LEU A 143 4.77 -4.18 -9.02
C LEU A 143 5.85 -5.09 -8.43
N GLU A 144 6.80 -4.48 -7.72
CA GLU A 144 7.81 -5.19 -6.97
C GLU A 144 7.25 -5.80 -5.68
N TYR A 145 8.02 -6.72 -5.09
CA TYR A 145 7.58 -7.42 -3.88
C TYR A 145 7.31 -6.48 -2.70
N ASP A 146 8.14 -5.45 -2.51
CA ASP A 146 7.93 -4.48 -1.42
C ASP A 146 6.74 -3.55 -1.71
N GLU A 147 6.48 -3.20 -2.97
CA GLU A 147 5.26 -2.45 -3.36
C GLU A 147 3.99 -3.25 -3.07
N LEU A 148 3.99 -4.56 -3.35
CA LEU A 148 2.90 -5.45 -2.97
C LEU A 148 2.69 -5.48 -1.45
N ARG A 149 3.76 -5.47 -0.65
CA ARG A 149 3.66 -5.41 0.82
C ARG A 149 3.07 -4.09 1.28
N GLN A 150 3.44 -2.97 0.65
CA GLN A 150 2.89 -1.64 0.94
C GLN A 150 1.42 -1.50 0.55
N LEU A 151 0.98 -2.18 -0.51
CA LEU A 151 -0.42 -2.12 -0.98
C LEU A 151 -1.39 -2.93 -0.12
N LEU A 152 -0.90 -3.85 0.73
CA LEU A 152 -1.75 -4.77 1.47
C LEU A 152 -2.73 -4.05 2.42
N TYR A 153 -2.23 -3.10 3.22
CA TYR A 153 -3.08 -2.33 4.13
C TYR A 153 -4.00 -1.34 3.39
N PRO A 154 -3.52 -0.52 2.43
CA PRO A 154 -4.40 0.32 1.62
C PRO A 154 -5.55 -0.44 0.97
N CYS A 155 -5.30 -1.62 0.39
CA CYS A 155 -6.37 -2.43 -0.19
C CYS A 155 -7.44 -2.85 0.84
N GLN A 156 -7.04 -3.10 2.08
CA GLN A 156 -7.97 -3.40 3.18
C GLN A 156 -8.70 -2.13 3.65
N ALA A 157 -7.98 -1.02 3.80
CA ALA A 157 -8.51 0.23 4.33
C ALA A 157 -9.56 0.86 3.38
N PHE A 158 -9.28 0.87 2.08
CA PHE A 158 -10.22 1.35 1.05
C PHE A 158 -11.30 0.31 0.67
N ASP A 159 -11.43 -0.79 1.41
CA ASP A 159 -12.39 -1.88 1.18
C ASP A 159 -12.47 -2.34 -0.29
N HIS A 160 -11.29 -2.62 -0.88
CA HIS A 160 -11.20 -2.98 -2.30
C HIS A 160 -10.81 -4.46 -2.49
N PRO A 161 -11.77 -5.39 -2.47
CA PRO A 161 -11.51 -6.82 -2.39
C PRO A 161 -10.73 -7.40 -3.58
N GLU A 162 -10.91 -6.90 -4.80
CA GLU A 162 -10.19 -7.41 -5.97
C GLU A 162 -8.69 -7.12 -5.91
N ALA A 163 -8.34 -5.91 -5.47
CA ALA A 163 -6.95 -5.48 -5.27
C ALA A 163 -6.33 -6.25 -4.11
N PHE A 164 -7.05 -6.38 -3.00
CA PHE A 164 -6.62 -7.18 -1.85
C PHE A 164 -6.37 -8.64 -2.23
N ALA A 165 -7.25 -9.25 -3.02
CA ALA A 165 -7.09 -10.62 -3.51
C ALA A 165 -5.90 -10.76 -4.48
N TYR A 166 -5.67 -9.76 -5.34
CA TYR A 166 -4.49 -9.71 -6.21
C TYR A 166 -3.21 -9.68 -5.38
N VAL A 167 -3.06 -8.69 -4.49
CA VAL A 167 -1.87 -8.48 -3.68
C VAL A 167 -1.59 -9.71 -2.81
N SER A 168 -2.59 -10.18 -2.07
CA SER A 168 -2.45 -11.33 -1.17
C SER A 168 -2.02 -12.62 -1.90
N ARG A 169 -2.54 -12.86 -3.12
CA ARG A 169 -2.13 -14.00 -3.97
C ARG A 169 -0.67 -13.90 -4.38
N TRP A 170 -0.23 -12.75 -4.88
CA TRP A 170 1.15 -12.53 -5.28
C TRP A 170 2.10 -12.70 -4.09
N LEU A 171 1.78 -12.09 -2.95
CA LEU A 171 2.56 -12.25 -1.72
C LEU A 171 2.67 -13.71 -1.30
N ALA A 172 1.59 -14.50 -1.35
CA ALA A 172 1.63 -15.92 -1.01
C ALA A 172 2.53 -16.75 -1.97
N HIS A 173 2.58 -16.36 -3.25
CA HIS A 173 3.27 -17.09 -4.31
C HIS A 173 4.75 -16.72 -4.46
N GLU A 174 5.06 -15.42 -4.44
CA GLU A 174 6.35 -14.88 -4.86
C GLU A 174 7.32 -14.61 -3.73
N GLY A 175 6.84 -14.33 -2.53
CA GLY A 175 7.78 -13.93 -1.50
C GLY A 175 8.56 -15.10 -0.90
N VAL A 176 9.70 -14.73 -0.32
CA VAL A 176 10.63 -15.62 0.36
C VAL A 176 10.47 -15.47 1.87
N GLY A 177 10.71 -16.53 2.63
CA GLY A 177 10.72 -16.47 4.09
C GLY A 177 9.36 -16.22 4.74
N HIS A 178 9.36 -15.49 5.86
CA HIS A 178 8.16 -15.03 6.54
C HIS A 178 7.68 -13.73 5.89
N MET A 179 6.41 -13.66 5.51
CA MET A 179 5.83 -12.43 4.98
C MET A 179 5.47 -11.51 6.14
N GLU A 180 5.89 -10.25 6.01
CA GLU A 180 5.57 -9.15 6.90
C GLU A 180 4.92 -8.03 6.07
N GLU A 181 4.13 -7.19 6.72
CA GLU A 181 3.70 -5.93 6.14
C GLU A 181 4.89 -5.01 5.88
N TYR A 182 4.76 -4.04 4.98
CA TYR A 182 5.69 -2.93 4.86
C TYR A 182 4.92 -1.61 4.88
N ASN A 183 5.04 -0.85 5.98
CA ASN A 183 4.55 0.51 6.07
C ASN A 183 5.71 1.46 5.69
N PRO A 184 5.58 2.25 4.61
CA PRO A 184 6.63 3.17 4.18
C PRO A 184 6.69 4.45 5.02
N THR A 185 5.69 4.71 5.86
CA THR A 185 5.56 5.93 6.67
C THR A 185 6.01 5.72 8.12
N HIS A 186 6.10 6.81 8.89
CA HIS A 186 6.36 6.79 10.33
C HIS A 186 5.12 6.47 11.19
N TYR A 187 3.94 6.27 10.59
CA TYR A 187 2.70 6.02 11.33
C TYR A 187 2.52 4.53 11.69
N ASN A 188 3.17 4.10 12.77
CA ASN A 188 3.12 2.73 13.29
C ASN A 188 1.75 2.27 13.84
N HIS A 189 0.68 3.04 13.65
CA HIS A 189 -0.67 2.63 13.98
C HIS A 189 -1.48 2.22 12.74
N LEU A 190 -1.00 2.62 11.55
CA LEU A 190 -1.52 2.17 10.27
C LEU A 190 -0.94 0.79 9.99
N HIS A 191 -1.76 -0.24 10.14
CA HIS A 191 -1.35 -1.62 9.92
C HIS A 191 -2.54 -2.50 9.53
N VAL A 192 -2.26 -3.49 8.71
CA VAL A 192 -3.19 -4.58 8.43
C VAL A 192 -3.47 -5.39 9.70
N GLN A 193 -4.65 -6.01 9.78
CA GLN A 193 -4.94 -6.87 10.92
C GLN A 193 -3.98 -8.06 10.95
N GLY A 194 -3.38 -8.37 12.11
CA GLY A 194 -2.39 -9.44 12.21
C GLY A 194 -2.86 -10.81 11.71
N ARG A 195 -4.17 -11.08 11.76
CA ARG A 195 -4.78 -12.30 11.19
C ARG A 195 -4.59 -12.40 9.67
N VAL A 196 -4.60 -11.28 8.94
CA VAL A 196 -4.36 -11.27 7.49
C VAL A 196 -2.97 -11.80 7.16
N ILE A 197 -1.93 -11.27 7.83
CA ILE A 197 -0.54 -11.72 7.66
C ILE A 197 -0.40 -13.21 7.97
N GLN A 198 -1.03 -13.67 9.05
CA GLN A 198 -1.03 -15.09 9.42
C GLN A 198 -1.67 -15.96 8.34
N GLN A 199 -2.81 -15.54 7.76
CA GLN A 199 -3.49 -16.31 6.72
C GLN A 199 -2.68 -16.36 5.41
N ILE A 200 -2.02 -15.27 5.02
CA ILE A 200 -1.16 -15.28 3.82
C ILE A 200 0.05 -16.22 4.02
N ASN A 201 0.69 -16.16 5.19
CA ASN A 201 1.77 -17.09 5.54
C ASN A 201 1.29 -18.55 5.59
N ALA A 202 0.09 -18.82 6.13
CA ALA A 202 -0.51 -20.14 6.13
C ALA A 202 -0.80 -20.64 4.70
N ALA A 203 -1.33 -19.78 3.83
CA ALA A 203 -1.56 -20.09 2.42
C ALA A 203 -0.25 -20.42 1.69
N ARG A 204 0.81 -19.63 1.91
CA ARG A 204 2.16 -19.91 1.39
C ARG A 204 2.67 -21.28 1.82
N GLY A 205 2.58 -21.57 3.12
CA GLY A 205 2.99 -22.86 3.69
C GLY A 205 2.19 -24.04 3.13
N SER A 206 0.87 -23.87 2.99
CA SER A 206 -0.02 -24.87 2.38
C SER A 206 0.35 -25.16 0.93
N MET A 207 0.62 -24.12 0.12
CA MET A 207 1.11 -24.29 -1.25
C MET A 207 2.46 -25.02 -1.28
N ARG A 208 3.39 -24.66 -0.39
CA ARG A 208 4.70 -25.32 -0.30
C ARG A 208 4.56 -26.82 -0.01
N ILE A 209 3.65 -27.20 0.89
CA ILE A 209 3.37 -28.61 1.19
C ILE A 209 2.85 -29.34 -0.05
N LYS A 210 1.92 -28.75 -0.80
CA LYS A 210 1.39 -29.34 -2.03
C LYS A 210 2.44 -29.49 -3.12
N ILE A 211 3.30 -28.48 -3.30
CA ILE A 211 4.43 -28.54 -4.25
C ILE A 211 5.39 -29.66 -3.84
N ALA A 212 5.77 -29.75 -2.56
CA ALA A 212 6.65 -30.80 -2.07
C ALA A 212 6.03 -32.19 -2.27
N ALA A 213 4.75 -32.38 -1.95
CA ALA A 213 4.04 -33.63 -2.20
C ALA A 213 4.07 -34.01 -3.69
N ALA A 214 3.73 -33.07 -4.58
CA ALA A 214 3.78 -33.30 -6.02
C ALA A 214 5.18 -33.72 -6.53
N ILE A 215 6.24 -33.17 -5.95
CA ILE A 215 7.63 -33.46 -6.34
C ILE A 215 8.13 -34.77 -5.72
N PHE A 216 7.80 -35.07 -4.47
CA PHE A 216 8.42 -36.19 -3.74
C PHE A 216 7.55 -37.45 -3.71
N ASP A 217 6.22 -37.35 -3.77
CA ASP A 217 5.33 -38.53 -3.73
C ASP A 217 5.56 -39.51 -4.88
N PRO A 218 5.89 -39.09 -6.13
CA PRO A 218 6.19 -40.02 -7.21
C PRO A 218 7.35 -40.99 -6.90
N LEU A 219 8.29 -40.63 -6.02
CA LEU A 219 9.37 -41.51 -5.59
C LEU A 219 8.87 -42.78 -4.90
N ASN A 220 7.73 -42.71 -4.19
CA ASN A 220 7.12 -43.87 -3.56
C ASN A 220 6.68 -44.92 -4.60
N ASN A 221 6.27 -44.48 -5.79
CA ASN A 221 5.90 -45.37 -6.88
C ASN A 221 7.14 -45.96 -7.55
N PHE A 222 8.19 -45.16 -7.80
CA PHE A 222 9.46 -45.66 -8.31
C PHE A 222 10.04 -46.77 -7.42
N CYS A 223 10.02 -46.58 -6.10
CA CYS A 223 10.51 -47.58 -5.15
C CYS A 223 9.80 -48.94 -5.25
N LYS A 224 8.52 -48.96 -5.65
CA LYS A 224 7.71 -50.18 -5.79
C LYS A 224 7.88 -50.89 -7.14
N THR A 225 8.43 -50.22 -8.14
CA THR A 225 8.65 -50.83 -9.46
C THR A 225 9.85 -51.78 -9.45
N ASN A 226 9.75 -52.87 -10.21
CA ASN A 226 10.83 -53.82 -10.48
C ASN A 226 11.11 -53.80 -11.98
N CYS A 227 12.01 -52.90 -12.39
CA CYS A 227 12.44 -52.73 -13.78
C CYS A 227 13.92 -52.40 -13.79
N GLU A 228 14.65 -52.88 -14.81
CA GLU A 228 16.08 -52.62 -14.98
C GLU A 228 16.41 -51.12 -15.13
N ALA A 229 15.46 -50.32 -15.65
CA ALA A 229 15.61 -48.88 -15.81
C ALA A 229 15.38 -48.08 -14.52
N LYS A 230 14.97 -48.73 -13.41
CA LYS A 230 14.58 -48.07 -12.16
C LYS A 230 15.66 -47.14 -11.61
N GLU A 231 16.88 -47.62 -11.47
CA GLU A 231 17.98 -46.84 -10.89
C GLU A 231 18.29 -45.59 -11.73
N LYS A 232 18.38 -45.76 -13.06
CA LYS A 232 18.58 -44.65 -14.01
C LYS A 232 17.44 -43.64 -13.93
N SER A 233 16.19 -44.11 -13.84
CA SER A 233 15.00 -43.26 -13.78
C SER A 233 14.96 -42.47 -12.47
N ILE A 234 15.24 -43.11 -11.32
CA ILE A 234 15.32 -42.44 -10.03
C ILE A 234 16.43 -41.40 -10.01
N SER A 235 17.61 -41.74 -10.55
CA SER A 235 18.73 -40.78 -10.63
C SER A 235 18.33 -39.56 -11.46
N ALA A 236 17.77 -39.77 -12.66
CA ALA A 236 17.33 -38.68 -13.53
C ALA A 236 16.23 -37.83 -12.88
N TYR A 237 15.29 -38.47 -12.18
CA TYR A 237 14.22 -37.77 -11.45
C TYR A 237 14.79 -36.90 -10.32
N ILE A 238 15.67 -37.45 -9.48
CA ILE A 238 16.31 -36.71 -8.38
C ILE A 238 17.13 -35.53 -8.94
N ASP A 239 17.80 -35.69 -10.08
CA ASP A 239 18.51 -34.58 -10.73
C ASP A 239 17.55 -33.50 -11.25
N GLY A 240 16.36 -33.87 -11.72
CA GLY A 240 15.25 -32.95 -11.98
C GLY A 240 14.80 -32.22 -10.72
N VAL A 241 14.54 -32.94 -9.62
CA VAL A 241 14.15 -32.35 -8.33
C VAL A 241 15.18 -31.33 -7.84
N LYS A 242 16.48 -31.63 -7.94
CA LYS A 242 17.55 -30.68 -7.59
C LYS A 242 17.46 -29.38 -8.40
N LYS A 243 17.13 -29.47 -9.70
CA LYS A 243 16.96 -28.29 -10.57
C LYS A 243 15.78 -27.41 -10.15
N THR A 244 14.85 -27.93 -9.34
CA THR A 244 13.79 -27.09 -8.75
C THR A 244 14.25 -26.17 -7.63
N GLY A 245 15.43 -26.44 -7.05
CA GLY A 245 15.93 -25.69 -5.89
C GLY A 245 15.18 -25.96 -4.58
N ILE A 246 14.13 -26.80 -4.58
CA ILE A 246 13.44 -27.21 -3.34
C ILE A 246 14.31 -28.15 -2.50
N TRP A 247 15.26 -28.84 -3.13
CA TRP A 247 16.20 -29.74 -2.48
C TRP A 247 17.52 -29.02 -2.16
N PRO A 248 18.08 -29.16 -0.93
CA PRO A 248 17.57 -29.96 0.18
C PRO A 248 16.42 -29.27 0.94
N ILE A 249 15.51 -30.08 1.49
CA ILE A 249 14.28 -29.63 2.19
C ILE A 249 14.59 -28.60 3.29
N LYS A 250 15.73 -28.72 3.98
CA LYS A 250 16.14 -27.78 5.05
C LYS A 250 16.31 -26.32 4.58
N THR A 251 16.62 -26.08 3.31
CA THR A 251 16.83 -24.74 2.74
C THR A 251 15.70 -24.28 1.83
N GLN A 252 14.62 -25.06 1.69
CA GLN A 252 13.53 -24.76 0.76
C GLN A 252 12.84 -23.41 1.02
N HIS A 253 12.88 -22.90 2.25
CA HIS A 253 12.28 -21.62 2.65
C HIS A 253 12.97 -20.40 2.02
N ARG A 254 14.19 -20.58 1.47
CA ARG A 254 14.96 -19.54 0.78
C ARG A 254 14.50 -19.31 -0.66
N LYS A 255 13.54 -20.10 -1.12
CA LYS A 255 12.94 -19.99 -2.45
C LYS A 255 11.46 -19.68 -2.31
N SER A 256 10.96 -18.86 -3.23
CA SER A 256 9.53 -18.62 -3.36
C SER A 256 8.82 -19.85 -3.91
N ASN A 257 7.48 -19.90 -3.81
CA ASN A 257 6.74 -20.99 -4.44
C ASN A 257 6.86 -20.87 -5.97
N LYS A 258 6.82 -19.65 -6.50
CA LYS A 258 7.07 -19.33 -7.90
C LYS A 258 8.38 -19.89 -8.44
N ASP A 259 9.50 -19.59 -7.78
CA ASP A 259 10.83 -20.01 -8.23
C ASP A 259 10.93 -21.53 -8.38
N VAL A 260 10.23 -22.27 -7.51
CA VAL A 260 10.23 -23.73 -7.55
C VAL A 260 9.36 -24.25 -8.70
N ILE A 261 8.17 -23.66 -8.91
CA ILE A 261 7.24 -24.07 -9.98
C ILE A 261 7.76 -23.69 -11.37
N ASP A 262 8.37 -22.52 -11.51
CA ASP A 262 8.89 -22.01 -12.78
C ASP A 262 10.30 -22.55 -13.09
N SER A 263 10.83 -23.41 -12.22
CA SER A 263 12.17 -23.96 -12.37
C SER A 263 12.27 -24.95 -13.54
N PRO A 264 13.48 -25.14 -14.11
CA PRO A 264 13.74 -26.17 -15.12
C PRO A 264 13.50 -27.61 -14.63
N GLY A 265 13.40 -27.81 -13.31
CA GLY A 265 13.14 -29.14 -12.74
C GLY A 265 11.65 -29.50 -12.66
N PHE A 266 10.77 -28.51 -12.78
CA PHE A 266 9.32 -28.67 -12.70
C PHE A 266 8.66 -28.54 -14.09
N LEU A 267 9.24 -27.71 -14.97
CA LEU A 267 8.88 -27.58 -16.38
C LEU A 267 9.64 -28.60 -17.23
N ASN A 268 9.27 -29.89 -17.16
CA ASN A 268 9.59 -30.92 -18.17
C ASN A 268 8.46 -31.94 -18.24
#